data_AF-B5XD69-F1
#
_entry.id   AF-B5XD69-F1
#
_cell.length_a   1.000
_cell.length_b   1.000
_cell.length_c   1.000
_cell.angle_alpha   90.00
_cell.angle_beta   90.00
_cell.angle_gamma   90.00
#
_symmetry.space_group_name_H-M   'P 1'
#
loop_
_entity.id
_entity.type
_entity.pdbx_description
1 polymer ?
#
loop_
_entity_poly.entity_id
_entity_poly.type
_entity_poly.pdbx_seq_one_letter_code
_entity_poly.pdbx_strand_id
1 'polypeptide(L)'
;MGEVELSCLAYVKMYLHACLFPRCSVNGLLLSSSPAGGAVCVTDCVPLLHTHLPLAPITQLALTQVDVWCAQTQQRIVGYYQANACVSGSSPTPCALKIADKIAEQCNNAVLLMIDGGKMSPDYRVPPIVMYERKDTRWTLKDKHTIMLRQWGETRDIASQLLDSGDHSLLVDFDSHLDDITRDWTNQKLNAKIAELASPANGNV
;
A
#
# COMPACT_ATOMS: atom_id res chain seq x y z
N MET A 1 -4.96 18.22 12.20
CA MET A 1 -4.17 17.14 11.59
C MET A 1 -5.02 15.89 11.68
N GLY A 2 -5.37 15.29 10.55
CA GLY A 2 -6.40 14.25 10.49
C GLY A 2 -5.91 12.88 10.90
N GLU A 3 -6.83 12.06 11.41
CA GLU A 3 -6.65 10.61 11.54
C GLU A 3 -6.49 9.99 10.15
N VAL A 4 -5.75 8.88 10.08
CA VAL A 4 -5.60 8.08 8.85
C VAL A 4 -6.08 6.68 9.15
N GLU A 5 -7.00 6.19 8.34
CA GLU A 5 -7.49 4.81 8.42
C GLU A 5 -6.89 4.00 7.28
N LEU A 6 -6.32 2.84 7.59
CA LEU A 6 -5.79 1.89 6.61
C LEU A 6 -6.66 0.63 6.60
N SER A 7 -7.26 0.35 5.44
CA SER A 7 -8.12 -0.82 5.24
C SER A 7 -7.33 -2.14 5.25
N CYS A 8 -8.04 -3.22 5.57
CA CYS A 8 -7.53 -4.60 5.45
C CYS A 8 -7.00 -4.86 4.01
N LEU A 9 -7.78 -4.49 2.99
CA LEU A 9 -7.41 -4.69 1.58
C LEU A 9 -6.07 -4.04 1.23
N ALA A 10 -5.92 -2.75 1.55
CA ALA A 10 -4.70 -2.00 1.27
C ALA A 10 -3.50 -2.61 2.03
N TYR A 11 -3.67 -2.92 3.32
CA TYR A 11 -2.61 -3.55 4.11
C TYR A 11 -2.18 -4.90 3.53
N VAL A 12 -3.13 -5.79 3.25
CA VAL A 12 -2.84 -7.14 2.78
C VAL A 12 -2.09 -7.07 1.45
N LYS A 13 -2.53 -6.27 0.47
CA LYS A 13 -1.81 -6.14 -0.80
C LYS A 13 -0.39 -5.61 -0.62
N MET A 14 -0.19 -4.57 0.19
CA MET A 14 1.16 -4.06 0.50
C MET A 14 2.06 -5.14 1.11
N TYR A 15 1.53 -5.90 2.08
CA TYR A 15 2.26 -6.96 2.77
C TYR A 15 2.63 -8.09 1.80
N LEU A 16 1.66 -8.58 1.01
CA LEU A 16 1.89 -9.62 0.01
C LEU A 16 2.90 -9.18 -1.06
N HIS A 17 2.88 -7.92 -1.48
CA HIS A 17 3.85 -7.38 -2.42
C HIS A 17 5.28 -7.45 -1.87
N ALA A 18 5.49 -7.04 -0.61
CA ALA A 18 6.80 -7.15 0.04
C ALA A 18 7.23 -8.62 0.24
N CYS A 19 6.30 -9.53 0.54
CA CYS A 19 6.58 -10.95 0.68
C CYS A 19 6.92 -11.64 -0.65
N LEU A 20 6.34 -11.21 -1.77
CA LEU A 20 6.67 -11.74 -3.10
C LEU A 20 8.10 -11.42 -3.52
N PHE A 21 8.61 -10.26 -3.11
CA PHE A 21 9.94 -9.79 -3.46
C PHE A 21 10.80 -9.51 -2.22
N PRO A 22 11.09 -10.52 -1.39
CA PRO A 22 11.66 -10.32 -0.05
C PRO A 22 13.11 -9.81 -0.04
N ARG A 23 13.80 -9.86 -1.20
CA ARG A 23 15.16 -9.35 -1.39
C ARG A 23 15.22 -8.04 -2.18
N CYS A 24 14.07 -7.50 -2.55
CA CYS A 24 13.95 -6.29 -3.35
C CYS A 24 13.38 -5.16 -2.48
N SER A 25 13.61 -3.93 -2.92
CA SER A 25 12.77 -2.83 -2.45
C SER A 25 11.49 -2.86 -3.29
N VAL A 26 10.34 -2.66 -2.67
CA VAL A 26 9.05 -2.58 -3.36
C VAL A 26 8.38 -1.26 -3.08
N ASN A 27 7.53 -0.80 -3.99
CA ASN A 27 6.74 0.40 -3.78
C ASN A 27 5.34 0.32 -4.37
N GLY A 28 4.51 1.32 -4.05
CA GLY A 28 3.23 1.47 -4.71
C GLY A 28 2.46 2.70 -4.26
N LEU A 29 1.26 2.84 -4.81
CA LEU A 29 0.37 3.97 -4.54
C LEU A 29 -0.74 3.57 -3.58
N LEU A 30 -1.09 4.49 -2.69
CA LEU A 30 -2.20 4.37 -1.76
C LEU A 30 -3.40 5.09 -2.34
N LEU A 31 -4.56 4.45 -2.31
CA LEU A 31 -5.78 4.92 -2.94
C LEU A 31 -6.88 5.17 -1.92
N SER A 32 -7.77 6.11 -2.26
CA SER A 32 -8.98 6.38 -1.51
C SER A 32 -10.16 6.60 -2.44
N SER A 33 -11.30 6.00 -2.08
CA SER A 33 -12.62 6.34 -2.65
C SER A 33 -13.35 7.45 -1.87
N SER A 34 -12.79 7.94 -0.76
CA SER A 34 -13.44 8.98 0.05
C SER A 34 -13.34 10.36 -0.61
N PRO A 35 -14.31 11.27 -0.39
CA PRO A 35 -14.27 12.65 -0.89
C PRO A 35 -13.06 13.46 -0.36
N ALA A 36 -12.72 14.57 -1.04
CA ALA A 36 -11.60 15.42 -0.64
C ALA A 36 -11.93 16.20 0.64
N GLY A 37 -10.91 16.47 1.47
CA GLY A 37 -11.01 17.42 2.58
C GLY A 37 -11.34 16.82 3.95
N GLY A 38 -11.46 15.50 4.06
CA GLY A 38 -11.67 14.78 5.34
C GLY A 38 -10.44 14.04 5.86
N ALA A 39 -10.66 13.17 6.87
CA ALA A 39 -9.70 12.14 7.28
C ALA A 39 -9.35 11.24 6.07
N VAL A 40 -8.08 10.81 5.99
CA VAL A 40 -7.64 10.00 4.84
C VAL A 40 -7.94 8.54 5.14
N CYS A 41 -8.87 7.99 4.38
CA CYS A 41 -9.16 6.55 4.42
C CYS A 41 -8.45 5.90 3.23
N VAL A 42 -7.38 5.15 3.50
CA VAL A 42 -6.68 4.34 2.50
C VAL A 42 -7.48 3.05 2.30
N THR A 43 -8.31 3.06 1.26
CA THR A 43 -9.26 1.97 0.94
C THR A 43 -8.64 0.90 0.06
N ASP A 44 -7.59 1.25 -0.69
CA ASP A 44 -6.89 0.30 -1.54
C ASP A 44 -5.43 0.72 -1.81
N CYS A 45 -4.64 -0.12 -2.47
CA CYS A 45 -3.34 0.24 -3.00
C CYS A 45 -3.04 -0.42 -4.35
N VAL A 46 -2.16 0.19 -5.14
CA VAL A 46 -1.60 -0.37 -6.37
C VAL A 46 -0.12 -0.68 -6.17
N PRO A 47 0.27 -1.97 -6.11
CA PRO A 47 1.66 -2.39 -6.22
C PRO A 47 2.29 -1.92 -7.53
N LEU A 48 3.39 -1.18 -7.44
CA LEU A 48 4.04 -0.59 -8.61
C LEU A 48 5.28 -1.38 -9.02
N LEU A 49 6.41 -1.17 -8.34
CA LEU A 49 7.70 -1.65 -8.82
C LEU A 49 8.39 -2.50 -7.75
N HIS A 50 9.16 -3.47 -8.22
CA HIS A 50 10.06 -4.31 -7.41
C HIS A 50 11.48 -4.39 -7.98
N THR A 51 11.68 -4.03 -9.25
CA THR A 51 13.01 -4.03 -9.90
C THR A 51 13.42 -2.63 -10.35
N HIS A 52 12.47 -1.82 -10.81
CA HIS A 52 12.77 -0.57 -11.53
C HIS A 52 12.63 0.71 -10.69
N LEU A 53 12.66 0.62 -9.36
CA LEU A 53 12.36 1.74 -8.44
C LEU A 53 13.07 3.09 -8.73
N PRO A 54 14.35 3.16 -9.17
CA PRO A 54 14.98 4.45 -9.47
C PRO A 54 14.70 4.97 -10.89
N LEU A 55 14.02 4.21 -11.75
CA LEU A 55 13.83 4.58 -13.16
C LEU A 55 12.64 5.52 -13.34
N ALA A 56 12.93 6.82 -13.42
CA ALA A 56 11.92 7.87 -13.58
C ALA A 56 10.90 7.63 -14.71
N PRO A 57 11.27 7.12 -15.91
CA PRO A 57 10.28 6.91 -16.98
C PRO A 57 9.21 5.88 -16.64
N ILE A 58 9.61 4.77 -16.00
CA ILE A 58 8.69 3.69 -15.60
C ILE A 58 7.74 4.19 -14.50
N THR A 59 8.28 4.88 -13.50
CA THR A 59 7.47 5.51 -12.45
C THR A 59 6.46 6.50 -13.04
N GLN A 60 6.86 7.35 -13.98
CA GLN A 60 5.95 8.31 -14.62
C GLN A 60 4.84 7.63 -15.43
N LEU A 61 5.16 6.57 -16.17
CA LEU A 61 4.18 5.77 -16.89
C LEU A 61 3.16 5.18 -15.91
N ALA A 62 3.63 4.55 -14.85
CA ALA A 62 2.77 3.93 -13.86
C ALA A 62 1.87 4.92 -13.13
N LEU A 63 2.42 6.06 -12.69
CA LEU A 63 1.65 7.16 -12.09
C LEU A 63 0.53 7.64 -13.02
N THR A 64 0.84 7.82 -14.32
CA THR A 64 -0.13 8.29 -15.32
C THR A 64 -1.24 7.27 -15.53
N GLN A 65 -0.90 5.99 -15.66
CA GLN A 65 -1.89 4.93 -15.90
C GLN A 65 -2.81 4.73 -14.68
N VAL A 66 -2.25 4.76 -13.47
CA VAL A 66 -3.05 4.68 -12.23
C VAL A 66 -3.95 5.90 -12.08
N ASP A 67 -3.47 7.11 -12.39
CA ASP A 67 -4.28 8.34 -12.30
C ASP A 67 -5.50 8.29 -13.24
N VAL A 68 -5.29 7.86 -14.50
CA VAL A 68 -6.38 7.67 -15.47
C VAL A 68 -7.40 6.64 -14.98
N TRP A 69 -6.92 5.50 -14.46
CA TRP A 69 -7.82 4.48 -13.94
C TRP A 69 -8.59 4.96 -12.71
N CYS A 70 -7.94 5.65 -11.78
CA CYS A 70 -8.57 6.26 -10.61
C CYS A 70 -9.70 7.22 -11.01
N ALA A 71 -9.48 8.06 -12.03
CA ALA A 71 -10.52 8.94 -12.56
C ALA A 71 -11.74 8.17 -13.09
N GLN A 72 -11.52 7.01 -13.73
CA GLN A 72 -12.59 6.14 -14.25
C GLN A 72 -13.34 5.39 -13.15
N THR A 73 -12.68 5.05 -12.04
CA THR A 73 -13.24 4.24 -10.95
C THR A 73 -13.68 5.05 -9.72
N GLN A 74 -13.70 6.39 -9.82
CA GLN A 74 -14.03 7.29 -8.71
C GLN A 74 -13.11 7.09 -7.49
N GLN A 75 -11.83 6.85 -7.76
CA GLN A 75 -10.77 6.74 -6.77
C GLN A 75 -9.75 7.86 -6.96
N ARG A 76 -8.87 8.05 -5.97
CA ARG A 76 -7.77 9.02 -6.05
C ARG A 76 -6.54 8.50 -5.35
N ILE A 77 -5.39 8.94 -5.85
CA ILE A 77 -4.10 8.70 -5.21
C ILE A 77 -4.00 9.60 -3.97
N VAL A 78 -3.82 9.01 -2.80
CA VAL A 78 -3.71 9.70 -1.50
C VAL A 78 -2.38 9.46 -0.81
N GLY A 79 -1.48 8.70 -1.43
CA GLY A 79 -0.17 8.46 -0.83
C GLY A 79 0.68 7.49 -1.61
N TYR A 80 1.82 7.18 -1.01
CA TYR A 80 2.82 6.27 -1.53
C TYR A 80 3.30 5.36 -0.41
N TYR A 81 3.58 4.09 -0.74
CA TYR A 81 4.23 3.19 0.18
C TYR A 81 5.55 2.66 -0.37
N GLN A 82 6.45 2.28 0.53
CA GLN A 82 7.70 1.63 0.18
C GLN A 82 8.15 0.64 1.25
N ALA A 83 8.65 -0.51 0.84
CA ALA A 83 9.48 -1.38 1.66
C ALA A 83 10.92 -1.33 1.12
N ASN A 84 11.90 -1.14 2.00
CA ASN A 84 13.31 -1.17 1.61
C ASN A 84 13.81 -2.62 1.61
N ALA A 85 14.74 -2.94 0.70
CA ALA A 85 15.40 -4.24 0.66
C ALA A 85 16.19 -4.55 1.95
N CYS A 86 16.63 -3.52 2.68
CA CYS A 86 17.36 -3.67 3.93
C CYS A 86 16.39 -3.73 5.12
N VAL A 87 16.42 -4.85 5.84
CA VAL A 87 15.59 -5.15 7.02
C VAL A 87 15.75 -4.12 8.15
N SER A 88 16.87 -3.38 8.21
CA SER A 88 17.17 -2.45 9.30
C SER A 88 16.78 -0.99 9.04
N GLY A 89 16.31 -0.63 7.84
CA GLY A 89 16.02 0.75 7.47
C GLY A 89 14.57 0.95 7.06
N SER A 90 13.76 1.59 7.91
CA SER A 90 12.39 2.02 7.59
C SER A 90 12.28 3.51 7.27
N SER A 91 13.39 4.19 7.00
CA SER A 91 13.40 5.58 6.54
C SER A 91 13.05 5.69 5.05
N PRO A 92 12.29 6.72 4.64
CA PRO A 92 12.04 7.00 3.24
C PRO A 92 13.32 7.29 2.46
N THR A 93 13.41 6.76 1.25
CA THR A 93 14.48 7.12 0.32
C THR A 93 14.25 8.52 -0.28
N PRO A 94 15.29 9.19 -0.83
CA PRO A 94 15.10 10.44 -1.54
C PRO A 94 14.12 10.34 -2.72
N CYS A 95 14.03 9.18 -3.37
CA CYS A 95 13.05 8.93 -4.43
C CYS A 95 11.62 8.89 -3.87
N ALA A 96 11.40 8.16 -2.77
CA ALA A 96 10.11 8.11 -2.07
C ALA A 96 9.62 9.51 -1.69
N LEU A 97 10.50 10.34 -1.13
CA LEU A 97 10.16 11.71 -0.74
C LEU A 97 9.74 12.56 -1.94
N LYS A 98 10.44 12.47 -3.08
CA LYS A 98 10.07 13.19 -4.31
C LYS A 98 8.72 12.77 -4.86
N ILE A 99 8.42 11.46 -4.87
CA ILE A 99 7.13 10.94 -5.33
C ILE A 99 6.01 11.41 -4.38
N ALA A 100 6.25 11.29 -3.07
CA ALA A 100 5.30 11.74 -2.06
C ALA A 100 5.05 13.25 -2.15
N ASP A 101 6.09 14.07 -2.38
CA ASP A 101 5.95 15.51 -2.62
C ASP A 101 5.07 15.80 -3.83
N LYS A 102 5.24 15.04 -4.91
CA LYS A 102 4.44 15.20 -6.13
C LYS A 102 2.96 14.85 -5.89
N ILE A 103 2.69 13.78 -5.14
CA ILE A 103 1.32 13.42 -4.76
C ILE A 103 0.70 14.51 -3.86
N ALA A 104 1.48 15.06 -2.94
CA ALA A 104 1.03 16.10 -2.03
C ALA A 104 0.67 17.45 -2.72
N GLU A 105 1.17 17.71 -3.94
CA GLU A 105 0.72 18.85 -4.75
C GLU A 105 -0.76 18.72 -5.17
N GLN A 106 -1.28 17.49 -5.27
CA GLN A 106 -2.65 17.19 -5.68
C GLN A 106 -3.52 16.74 -4.49
N CYS A 107 -2.91 16.27 -3.41
CA CYS A 107 -3.59 15.79 -2.21
C CYS A 107 -2.94 16.35 -0.94
N ASN A 108 -3.53 17.41 -0.36
CA ASN A 108 -2.97 18.10 0.82
C ASN A 108 -2.72 17.19 2.03
N ASN A 109 -3.49 16.11 2.16
CA ASN A 109 -3.35 15.15 3.27
C ASN A 109 -2.58 13.89 2.84
N ALA A 110 -1.73 13.98 1.81
CA ALA A 110 -0.99 12.82 1.32
C ALA A 110 -0.15 12.16 2.42
N VAL A 111 -0.12 10.82 2.40
CA VAL A 111 0.64 10.01 3.35
C VAL A 111 1.77 9.25 2.67
N LEU A 112 2.86 9.07 3.39
CA LEU A 112 4.00 8.26 2.98
C LEU A 112 4.16 7.11 3.99
N LEU A 113 4.00 5.87 3.53
CA LEU A 113 4.02 4.69 4.38
C LEU A 113 5.27 3.85 4.11
N MET A 114 6.06 3.61 5.14
CA MET A 114 7.20 2.71 5.09
C MET A 114 6.84 1.38 5.74
N ILE A 115 7.07 0.27 5.04
CA ILE A 115 6.94 -1.08 5.59
C ILE A 115 8.27 -1.45 6.25
N ASP A 116 8.23 -1.79 7.53
CA ASP A 116 9.39 -2.20 8.32
C ASP A 116 9.61 -3.71 8.17
N GLY A 117 10.47 -4.10 7.24
CA GLY A 117 10.81 -5.50 6.97
C GLY A 117 11.29 -6.27 8.21
N GLY A 118 11.93 -5.59 9.17
CA GLY A 118 12.37 -6.20 10.43
C GLY A 118 11.24 -6.60 11.36
N LYS A 119 10.03 -6.09 11.12
CA LYS A 119 8.82 -6.38 11.91
C LYS A 119 7.77 -7.19 11.14
N MET A 120 8.09 -7.67 9.93
CA MET A 120 7.16 -8.48 9.13
C MET A 120 7.06 -9.95 9.58
N SER A 121 7.89 -10.38 10.55
CA SER A 121 7.78 -11.72 11.12
C SER A 121 6.41 -11.93 11.80
N PRO A 122 5.80 -13.13 11.68
CA PRO A 122 4.53 -13.48 12.33
C PRO A 122 4.51 -13.24 13.85
N ASP A 123 5.68 -13.26 14.49
CA ASP A 123 5.83 -13.05 15.94
C ASP A 123 5.51 -11.61 16.38
N TYR A 124 5.56 -10.64 15.46
CA TYR A 124 5.22 -9.26 15.75
C TYR A 124 3.70 -9.06 15.82
N ARG A 125 3.23 -8.58 16.97
CA ARG A 125 1.80 -8.29 17.20
C ARG A 125 1.37 -6.89 16.75
N VAL A 126 2.29 -6.06 16.30
CA VAL A 126 2.00 -4.70 15.82
C VAL A 126 2.20 -4.63 14.30
N PRO A 127 1.39 -3.84 13.58
CA PRO A 127 1.58 -3.66 12.15
C PRO A 127 3.00 -3.16 11.82
N PRO A 128 3.71 -3.74 10.85
CA PRO A 128 5.07 -3.35 10.46
C PRO A 128 5.06 -2.07 9.60
N ILE A 129 4.38 -1.02 10.06
CA ILE A 129 4.19 0.22 9.30
C ILE A 129 4.74 1.42 10.07
N VAL A 130 5.37 2.33 9.33
CA VAL A 130 5.80 3.63 9.80
C VAL A 130 5.23 4.66 8.84
N MET A 131 4.34 5.53 9.33
CA MET A 131 3.68 6.53 8.48
C MET A 131 4.32 7.91 8.70
N TYR A 132 4.47 8.62 7.60
CA TYR A 132 4.91 9.99 7.55
C TYR A 132 3.79 10.87 7.02
N GLU A 133 3.68 12.06 7.59
CA GLU A 133 2.78 13.12 7.13
C GLU A 133 3.59 14.36 6.76
N ARG A 134 3.09 15.10 5.78
CA ARG A 134 3.71 16.35 5.36
C ARG A 134 3.25 17.50 6.26
N LYS A 135 4.20 18.14 6.93
CA LYS A 135 4.00 19.41 7.66
C LYS A 135 4.80 20.47 6.95
N ASP A 136 4.09 21.46 6.40
CA ASP A 136 4.64 22.48 5.52
C ASP A 136 5.36 21.87 4.30
N THR A 137 6.69 21.76 4.38
CA THR A 137 7.57 21.24 3.32
C THR A 137 8.36 20.01 3.74
N ARG A 138 8.10 19.47 4.94
CA ARG A 138 8.87 18.34 5.49
C ARG A 138 7.97 17.16 5.80
N TRP A 139 8.45 15.97 5.44
CA TRP A 139 7.86 14.70 5.86
C TRP A 139 8.33 14.37 7.28
N THR A 140 7.38 14.22 8.20
CA THR A 140 7.64 13.95 9.62
C THR A 140 6.87 12.71 10.05
N LEU A 141 7.37 12.02 11.07
CA LEU A 141 6.67 10.84 11.61
C LEU A 141 5.29 11.25 12.11
N LYS A 142 4.29 10.49 11.66
CA LYS A 142 2.92 10.62 12.15
C LYS A 142 2.79 9.93 13.49
N ASP A 143 2.01 10.52 14.41
CA ASP A 143 1.70 9.89 15.69
C ASP A 143 0.94 8.57 15.48
N LYS A 144 1.46 7.49 16.05
CA LYS A 144 0.90 6.14 15.93
C LYS A 144 -0.54 6.05 16.44
N HIS A 145 -0.92 6.88 17.40
CA HIS A 145 -2.30 6.90 17.93
C HIS A 145 -3.31 7.48 16.93
N THR A 146 -2.84 8.15 15.88
CA THR A 146 -3.68 8.72 14.82
C THR A 146 -3.78 7.82 13.58
N ILE A 147 -3.17 6.63 13.64
CA ILE A 147 -3.20 5.62 12.57
C ILE A 147 -4.14 4.51 13.01
N MET A 148 -5.24 4.35 12.29
CA MET A 148 -6.25 3.34 12.58
C MET A 148 -6.14 2.17 11.62
N LEU A 149 -5.81 1.00 12.15
CA LEU A 149 -6.01 -0.29 11.48
C LEU A 149 -7.05 -1.05 12.30
N ARG A 150 -8.31 -0.95 11.88
CA ARG A 150 -9.40 -1.70 12.51
C ARG A 150 -9.15 -3.20 12.27
N GLN A 151 -9.53 -4.05 13.23
CA GLN A 151 -9.50 -5.50 13.04
C GLN A 151 -8.10 -6.01 12.64
N TRP A 152 -7.06 -5.52 13.33
CA TRP A 152 -5.67 -5.88 13.02
C TRP A 152 -5.42 -7.39 13.15
N GLY A 153 -6.02 -8.04 14.15
CA GLY A 153 -5.95 -9.48 14.33
C GLY A 153 -6.45 -10.23 13.08
N GLU A 154 -7.68 -9.94 12.65
CA GLU A 154 -8.25 -10.56 11.45
C GLU A 154 -7.45 -10.21 10.19
N THR A 155 -7.03 -8.96 10.03
CA THR A 155 -6.23 -8.50 8.87
C THR A 155 -4.91 -9.28 8.75
N ARG A 156 -4.23 -9.52 9.87
CA ARG A 156 -2.98 -10.29 9.92
C ARG A 156 -3.22 -11.78 9.63
N ASP A 157 -4.31 -12.33 10.13
CA ASP A 157 -4.65 -13.73 9.92
C ASP A 157 -5.00 -13.99 8.45
N ILE A 158 -5.71 -13.05 7.79
CA ILE A 158 -5.98 -13.09 6.33
C ILE A 158 -4.67 -13.04 5.54
N ALA A 159 -3.75 -12.13 5.89
CA ALA A 159 -2.45 -12.04 5.22
C ALA A 159 -1.65 -13.34 5.34
N SER A 160 -1.63 -13.94 6.54
CA SER A 160 -0.98 -15.22 6.81
C SER A 160 -1.62 -16.36 6.00
N GLN A 161 -2.96 -16.42 5.98
CA GLN A 161 -3.70 -17.42 5.23
C GLN A 161 -3.38 -17.37 3.73
N LEU A 162 -3.28 -16.17 3.13
CA LEU A 162 -2.95 -16.00 1.71
C LEU A 162 -1.48 -16.32 1.40
N LEU A 163 -0.58 -16.19 2.37
CA LEU A 163 0.79 -16.69 2.24
C LEU A 163 0.80 -18.22 2.24
N ASP A 164 0.18 -18.83 3.26
CA ASP A 164 0.17 -20.28 3.48
C ASP A 164 -0.51 -21.05 2.34
N SER A 165 -1.58 -20.49 1.76
CA SER A 165 -2.28 -21.08 0.62
C SER A 165 -1.57 -20.89 -0.72
N GLY A 166 -0.50 -20.06 -0.78
CA GLY A 166 0.18 -19.69 -2.02
C GLY A 166 -0.54 -18.62 -2.85
N ASP A 167 -1.67 -18.08 -2.38
CA ASP A 167 -2.47 -17.08 -3.10
C ASP A 167 -1.79 -15.71 -3.21
N HIS A 168 -0.75 -15.46 -2.42
CA HIS A 168 0.12 -14.30 -2.59
C HIS A 168 0.70 -14.19 -4.02
N SER A 169 0.87 -15.32 -4.72
CA SER A 169 1.28 -15.36 -6.14
C SER A 169 0.25 -14.79 -7.12
N LEU A 170 -1.00 -14.58 -6.69
CA LEU A 170 -2.01 -13.89 -7.49
C LEU A 170 -1.75 -12.38 -7.60
N LEU A 171 -0.94 -11.81 -6.71
CA LEU A 171 -0.65 -10.39 -6.75
C LEU A 171 0.20 -10.06 -7.98
N VAL A 172 -0.23 -9.05 -8.72
CA VAL A 172 0.44 -8.48 -9.87
C VAL A 172 0.81 -7.04 -9.53
N ASP A 173 2.09 -6.71 -9.59
CA ASP A 173 2.55 -5.33 -9.58
C ASP A 173 2.70 -4.77 -11.00
N PHE A 174 2.93 -3.48 -11.11
CA PHE A 174 3.05 -2.81 -12.39
C PHE A 174 4.27 -3.27 -13.18
N ASP A 175 5.41 -3.57 -12.53
CA ASP A 175 6.57 -4.20 -13.20
C ASP A 175 6.17 -5.53 -13.85
N SER A 176 5.49 -6.41 -13.13
CA SER A 176 5.00 -7.69 -13.67
C SER A 176 3.99 -7.53 -14.82
N HIS A 177 3.21 -6.45 -14.81
CA HIS A 177 2.29 -6.11 -15.90
C HIS A 177 3.02 -5.59 -17.14
N LEU A 178 4.16 -4.91 -16.98
CA LEU A 178 4.96 -4.47 -18.13
C LEU A 178 5.60 -5.66 -18.86
N ASP A 179 5.95 -6.72 -18.13
CA ASP A 179 6.43 -7.98 -18.71
C ASP A 179 5.32 -8.75 -19.45
N ASP A 180 4.10 -8.71 -18.93
CA ASP A 180 2.90 -9.31 -19.55
C ASP A 180 1.67 -8.43 -19.31
N ILE A 181 1.28 -7.67 -20.34
CA ILE A 181 0.18 -6.71 -20.30
C ILE A 181 -1.19 -7.35 -20.06
N THR A 182 -1.31 -8.68 -20.12
CA THR A 182 -2.55 -9.39 -19.80
C THR A 182 -2.75 -9.56 -18.29
N ARG A 183 -1.71 -9.34 -17.48
CA ARG A 183 -1.77 -9.45 -16.02
C ARG A 183 -2.37 -8.19 -15.41
N ASP A 184 -3.40 -8.35 -14.58
CA ASP A 184 -4.16 -7.24 -14.00
C ASP A 184 -3.48 -6.64 -12.75
N TRP A 185 -2.81 -5.49 -12.91
CA TRP A 185 -2.20 -4.74 -11.80
C TRP A 185 -3.22 -4.11 -10.82
N THR A 186 -4.51 -4.04 -11.18
CA THR A 186 -5.57 -3.59 -10.24
C THR A 186 -5.96 -4.69 -9.25
N ASN A 187 -5.55 -5.94 -9.53
CA ASN A 187 -5.67 -7.09 -8.66
C ASN A 187 -7.12 -7.46 -8.30
N GLN A 188 -8.10 -7.30 -9.20
CA GLN A 188 -9.53 -7.50 -8.85
C GLN A 188 -9.82 -8.88 -8.27
N LYS A 189 -9.19 -9.92 -8.82
CA LYS A 189 -9.35 -11.30 -8.32
C LYS A 189 -8.86 -11.46 -6.88
N LEU A 190 -7.69 -10.88 -6.57
CA LEU A 190 -7.15 -10.89 -5.21
C LEU A 190 -7.99 -10.02 -4.27
N ASN A 191 -8.45 -8.86 -4.72
CA ASN A 191 -9.33 -7.98 -3.95
C ASN A 191 -10.62 -8.70 -3.53
N ALA A 192 -11.26 -9.42 -4.45
CA ALA A 192 -12.46 -10.21 -4.17
C ALA A 192 -12.20 -11.30 -3.12
N LYS A 193 -11.06 -11.98 -3.22
CA LYS A 193 -10.66 -13.01 -2.26
C LYS A 193 -10.37 -12.45 -0.86
N ILE A 194 -9.68 -11.31 -0.78
CA ILE A 194 -9.46 -10.62 0.50
C ILE A 194 -10.79 -10.17 1.11
N ALA A 195 -11.71 -9.65 0.29
CA ALA A 195 -13.04 -9.24 0.75
C ALA A 195 -13.89 -10.43 1.26
N GLU A 196 -13.79 -11.59 0.61
CA GLU A 196 -14.44 -12.82 1.08
C GLU A 196 -13.90 -13.26 2.45
N LEU A 197 -12.57 -13.27 2.62
CA LEU A 197 -11.93 -13.63 3.89
C LEU A 197 -12.17 -12.59 5.01
N ALA A 198 -12.32 -11.32 4.64
CA ALA A 198 -12.62 -10.22 5.57
C ALA A 198 -14.11 -10.14 5.93
N SER A 199 -14.99 -10.84 5.20
CA SER A 199 -16.41 -10.88 5.52
C SER A 199 -16.62 -11.78 6.75
N PRO A 200 -17.39 -11.34 7.76
CA PRO A 200 -17.74 -12.20 8.86
C PRO A 200 -18.44 -13.45 8.32
N ALA A 201 -17.98 -14.64 8.74
CA ALA A 201 -18.64 -15.88 8.37
C ALA A 201 -20.12 -15.79 8.78
N ASN A 202 -21.02 -15.81 7.81
CA ASN A 202 -22.44 -15.98 8.09
C ASN A 202 -22.65 -17.36 8.74
N GLY A 203 -22.80 -17.39 10.07
CA GLY A 203 -23.24 -18.55 10.87
C GLY A 203 -22.88 -18.34 12.36
N ASN A 204 -23.80 -18.22 13.32
CA ASN A 204 -25.13 -18.81 13.47
C ASN A 204 -26.14 -17.81 14.08
N VAL A 205 -27.37 -17.81 13.56
CA VAL A 205 -28.59 -17.62 14.35
C VAL A 205 -29.09 -18.99 14.75
#